data_AF-A0AAD6G2F6-F1
#
_entry.id   AF-A0AAD6G2F6-F1
#
_cell.length_a   1.000
_cell.length_b   1.000
_cell.length_c   1.000
_cell.angle_alpha   90.00
_cell.angle_beta   90.00
_cell.angle_gamma   90.00
#
_symmetry.space_group_name_H-M   'P 1'
#
loop_
_entity.id
_entity.type
_entity.pdbx_description
1 polymer ?
#
loop_
_entity_poly.entity_id
_entity_poly.type
_entity_poly.pdbx_seq_one_letter_code
_entity_poly.pdbx_strand_id
1 'polypeptide(L)'
;MLYPVNQPKDKARTVTWQDISEWQFDNKYILSGYRPAKADYMDIFNSLTSLHNESCNVYTHLIGALLLPLAETTLMQYLGEPQFLNVSSMDYAVFGIYFWCAEICLVLSAFYHLVQSHSHRVEQFWPWNGLVPNSRAFGTE
;
A
#
# COMPACT_ATOMS: atom_id res chain seq x y z
N MET A 1 -7.64 -30.35 40.76
CA MET A 1 -8.07 -30.11 39.36
C MET A 1 -7.76 -28.65 39.06
N LEU A 2 -6.59 -28.37 38.47
CA LEU A 2 -6.17 -27.01 38.12
C LEU A 2 -6.70 -26.71 36.72
N TYR A 3 -7.56 -25.70 36.59
CA TYR A 3 -7.96 -25.18 35.28
C TYR A 3 -6.72 -24.57 34.62
N PRO A 4 -6.42 -24.86 33.34
CA PRO A 4 -5.34 -24.18 32.66
C PRO A 4 -5.71 -22.69 32.54
N VAL A 5 -4.86 -21.84 33.09
CA VAL A 5 -4.87 -20.40 32.86
C VAL A 5 -4.75 -20.19 31.35
N ASN A 6 -5.78 -19.60 30.73
CA ASN A 6 -5.74 -19.15 29.35
C ASN A 6 -4.63 -18.08 29.26
N GLN A 7 -3.45 -18.49 28.80
CA GLN A 7 -2.41 -17.58 28.36
C GLN A 7 -3.01 -16.76 27.19
N PRO A 8 -2.87 -15.42 27.17
CA PRO A 8 -3.25 -14.66 26.00
C PRO A 8 -2.43 -15.19 24.82
N LYS A 9 -3.08 -15.87 23.88
CA LYS A 9 -2.43 -16.27 22.63
C LYS A 9 -1.95 -14.98 21.98
N ASP A 10 -0.65 -14.86 21.77
CA ASP A 10 -0.09 -13.83 20.89
C ASP A 10 -0.92 -13.84 19.61
N LYS A 11 -1.55 -12.72 19.28
CA LYS A 11 -2.32 -12.60 18.04
C LYS A 11 -1.37 -12.90 16.89
N ALA A 12 -1.71 -13.87 16.06
CA ALA A 12 -0.92 -14.20 14.89
C ALA A 12 -0.76 -12.94 14.01
N ARG A 13 0.48 -12.63 13.60
CA ARG A 13 0.79 -11.45 12.78
C ARG A 13 0.16 -11.51 11.39
N THR A 14 -0.09 -12.71 10.88
CA THR A 14 -0.76 -12.96 9.60
C THR A 14 -1.75 -14.11 9.71
N VAL A 15 -2.76 -14.10 8.85
CA VAL A 15 -3.82 -15.12 8.77
C VAL A 15 -3.94 -15.72 7.37
N THR A 16 -4.72 -16.79 7.23
CA THR A 16 -4.99 -17.44 5.94
C THR A 16 -6.12 -16.73 5.18
N TRP A 17 -6.25 -17.01 3.88
CA TRP A 17 -7.37 -16.50 3.07
C TRP A 17 -8.75 -16.92 3.62
N GLN A 18 -8.83 -18.04 4.32
CA GLN A 18 -10.11 -18.50 4.90
C GLN A 18 -10.51 -17.70 6.13
N ASP A 19 -9.54 -17.05 6.78
CA ASP A 19 -9.70 -16.36 8.07
C ASP A 19 -9.81 -14.83 7.95
N ILE A 20 -9.67 -14.26 6.74
CA ILE A 20 -9.83 -12.81 6.53
C ILE A 20 -11.29 -12.38 6.45
N SER A 21 -11.53 -11.10 6.74
CA SER A 21 -12.87 -10.52 6.60
C SER A 21 -13.29 -10.39 5.14
N GLU A 22 -14.60 -10.34 4.89
CA GLU A 22 -15.10 -10.42 3.51
C GLU A 22 -14.68 -9.28 2.60
N TRP A 23 -14.46 -8.11 3.18
CA TRP A 23 -13.99 -6.93 2.48
C TRP A 23 -12.48 -6.94 2.20
N GLN A 24 -11.72 -7.90 2.76
CA GLN A 24 -10.30 -8.08 2.45
C GLN A 24 -10.08 -9.05 1.28
N PHE A 25 -11.14 -9.62 0.69
CA PHE A 25 -11.05 -10.53 -0.45
C PHE A 25 -10.67 -9.78 -1.72
N ASP A 26 -9.37 -9.71 -1.96
CA ASP A 26 -8.84 -9.23 -3.22
C ASP A 26 -8.58 -10.42 -4.18
N ASN A 27 -7.56 -11.23 -3.87
CA ASN A 27 -7.11 -12.32 -4.76
C ASN A 27 -7.21 -13.71 -4.10
N LYS A 28 -8.07 -14.59 -4.65
CA LYS A 28 -8.26 -15.98 -4.17
C LYS A 28 -7.05 -16.91 -4.29
N TYR A 29 -6.05 -16.53 -5.10
CA TYR A 29 -4.84 -17.32 -5.30
C TYR A 29 -3.76 -17.03 -4.24
N ILE A 30 -3.92 -15.97 -3.44
CA ILE A 30 -3.07 -15.72 -2.28
C ILE A 30 -3.68 -16.49 -1.11
N LEU A 31 -3.01 -17.56 -0.66
CA LEU A 31 -3.58 -18.49 0.32
C LEU A 31 -3.33 -18.09 1.77
N SER A 32 -2.30 -17.28 2.04
CA SER A 32 -1.89 -16.90 3.38
C SER A 32 -1.05 -15.62 3.40
N GLY A 33 -0.76 -15.12 4.60
CA GLY A 33 0.10 -13.95 4.79
C GLY A 33 -0.69 -12.65 4.90
N TYR A 34 -2.02 -12.72 5.04
CA TYR A 34 -2.87 -11.55 5.19
C TYR A 34 -2.72 -10.93 6.56
N ARG A 35 -2.75 -9.60 6.66
CA ARG A 35 -2.87 -8.93 7.95
C ARG A 35 -4.28 -9.11 8.53
N PRO A 36 -4.42 -9.41 9.83
CA PRO A 36 -5.72 -9.46 10.48
C PRO A 36 -6.52 -8.16 10.28
N ALA A 37 -7.83 -8.28 10.11
CA ALA A 37 -8.75 -7.13 10.12
C ALA A 37 -8.71 -6.40 11.46
N LYS A 38 -9.07 -5.11 11.45
CA LYS A 38 -9.18 -4.27 12.66
C LYS A 38 -7.83 -4.09 13.36
N ALA A 39 -6.76 -4.03 12.59
CA ALA A 39 -5.45 -3.66 13.10
C ALA A 39 -5.47 -2.20 13.53
N ASP A 40 -4.98 -1.89 14.73
CA ASP A 40 -4.76 -0.51 15.13
C ASP A 40 -3.66 0.10 14.25
N TYR A 41 -3.64 1.44 14.08
CA TYR A 41 -2.62 2.09 13.25
C TYR A 41 -1.19 1.73 13.67
N MET A 42 -0.95 1.51 14.97
CA MET A 42 0.37 1.10 15.44
C MET A 42 0.75 -0.31 14.97
N ASP A 43 -0.20 -1.24 14.91
CA ASP A 43 0.02 -2.57 14.34
C ASP A 43 0.33 -2.48 12.84
N ILE A 44 -0.33 -1.56 12.14
CA ILE A 44 -0.11 -1.29 10.71
C ILE A 44 1.31 -0.76 10.48
N PHE A 45 1.77 0.23 11.25
CA PHE A 45 3.14 0.73 11.13
C PHE A 45 4.17 -0.34 11.52
N ASN A 46 3.91 -1.11 12.58
CA ASN A 46 4.76 -2.24 12.97
C ASN A 46 4.82 -3.31 11.88
N SER A 47 3.76 -3.47 11.07
CA SER A 47 3.72 -4.43 9.98
C SER A 47 4.73 -4.15 8.88
N LEU A 48 5.25 -2.92 8.75
CA LEU A 48 6.37 -2.62 7.86
C LEU A 48 7.59 -3.50 8.17
N THR A 49 7.79 -3.90 9.43
CA THR A 49 8.92 -4.75 9.85
C THR A 49 8.65 -6.25 9.71
N SER A 50 7.50 -6.65 9.17
CA SER A 50 7.07 -8.04 9.04
C SER A 50 6.61 -8.36 7.62
N LEU A 51 6.80 -9.61 7.19
CA LEU A 51 6.36 -10.04 5.86
C LEU A 51 4.86 -10.36 5.85
N HIS A 52 4.15 -9.83 4.87
CA HIS A 52 2.72 -10.05 4.63
C HIS A 52 2.42 -9.95 3.11
N ASN A 53 1.20 -10.30 2.71
CA ASN A 53 0.77 -10.36 1.31
C ASN A 53 0.95 -9.02 0.55
N GLU A 54 0.84 -7.90 1.27
CA GLU A 54 1.04 -6.55 0.71
C GLU A 54 2.47 -6.00 0.81
N SER A 55 3.44 -6.74 1.36
CA SER A 55 4.75 -6.14 1.66
C SER A 55 5.43 -5.65 0.40
N CYS A 56 5.37 -6.43 -0.68
CA CYS A 56 5.91 -6.03 -1.97
C CYS A 56 5.23 -4.75 -2.47
N ASN A 57 3.89 -4.68 -2.45
CA ASN A 57 3.13 -3.52 -2.90
C ASN A 57 3.52 -2.25 -2.10
N VAL A 58 3.60 -2.37 -0.77
CA VAL A 58 4.03 -1.24 0.08
C VAL A 58 5.44 -0.80 -0.26
N TYR A 59 6.40 -1.74 -0.30
CA TYR A 59 7.81 -1.40 -0.49
C TYR A 59 8.15 -0.90 -1.90
N THR A 60 7.55 -1.45 -2.95
CA THR A 60 7.79 -0.96 -4.32
C THR A 60 7.35 0.48 -4.48
N HIS A 61 6.19 0.84 -3.93
CA HIS A 61 5.69 2.21 -3.95
C HIS A 61 6.45 3.15 -3.01
N LEU A 62 6.80 2.73 -1.78
CA LEU A 62 7.60 3.54 -0.86
C LEU A 62 9.00 3.82 -1.40
N ILE A 63 9.69 2.80 -1.92
CA ILE A 63 11.01 2.98 -2.53
C ILE A 63 10.91 3.93 -3.72
N GLY A 64 9.89 3.77 -4.56
CA GLY A 64 9.61 4.70 -5.65
C GLY A 64 9.43 6.14 -5.14
N ALA A 65 8.58 6.34 -4.12
CA ALA A 65 8.33 7.66 -3.54
C ALA A 65 9.58 8.31 -2.95
N LEU A 66 10.52 7.54 -2.40
CA LEU A 66 11.77 8.06 -1.86
C LEU A 66 12.82 8.38 -2.95
N LEU A 67 12.87 7.57 -4.02
CA LEU A 67 13.86 7.75 -5.09
C LEU A 67 13.43 8.77 -6.14
N LEU A 68 12.13 8.98 -6.34
CA LEU A 68 11.62 9.84 -7.40
C LEU A 68 12.05 11.32 -7.22
N PRO A 69 12.03 11.93 -6.02
CA PRO A 69 12.53 13.29 -5.83
C PRO A 69 14.05 13.41 -6.08
N LEU A 70 14.82 12.36 -5.78
CA LEU A 70 16.24 12.33 -6.11
C LEU A 70 16.47 12.25 -7.63
N ALA A 71 15.67 11.45 -8.33
CA ALA A 71 15.70 11.37 -9.78
C ALA A 71 15.27 12.70 -10.44
N GLU A 72 14.21 13.33 -9.92
CA GLU A 72 13.73 14.64 -10.36
C GLU A 72 14.83 15.69 -10.19
N THR A 73 15.38 15.85 -8.99
CA THR A 73 16.43 16.84 -8.72
C THR A 73 17.67 16.63 -9.58
N THR A 74 18.08 15.37 -9.78
CA THR A 74 19.20 15.02 -10.67
C THR A 74 18.88 15.41 -12.12
N LEU A 75 17.67 15.12 -12.61
CA LEU A 75 17.26 15.49 -13.97
C LEU A 75 17.20 17.01 -14.14
N MET A 76 16.62 17.74 -13.18
CA MET A 76 16.52 19.20 -13.26
C MET A 76 17.90 19.86 -13.29
N GLN A 77 18.86 19.35 -12.51
CA GLN A 77 20.25 19.82 -12.57
C GLN A 77 20.88 19.52 -13.94
N TYR A 78 20.68 18.30 -14.45
CA TYR A 78 21.21 17.88 -15.74
C TYR A 78 20.65 18.70 -16.91
N LEU A 79 19.37 19.09 -16.86
CA LEU A 79 18.75 19.99 -17.84
C LEU A 79 19.35 21.40 -17.84
N GLY A 80 20.01 21.81 -16.75
CA GLY A 80 20.71 23.09 -16.65
C GLY A 80 22.09 23.10 -17.31
N GLU A 81 22.59 21.95 -17.76
CA GLU A 81 23.94 21.84 -18.33
C GLU A 81 24.07 22.53 -19.71
N PRO A 82 25.23 23.12 -20.05
CA PRO A 82 25.42 23.92 -21.27
C PRO A 82 25.13 23.18 -22.60
N GLN A 83 25.14 21.86 -22.58
CA GLN A 83 24.82 20.99 -23.71
C GLN A 83 23.34 21.05 -24.13
N PHE A 84 22.45 21.46 -23.22
CA PHE A 84 21.03 21.67 -23.51
C PHE A 84 20.76 23.14 -23.82
N LEU A 85 20.69 23.46 -25.11
CA LEU A 85 20.37 24.81 -25.58
C LEU A 85 18.86 25.02 -25.58
N ASN A 86 18.41 26.23 -25.21
CA ASN A 86 17.02 26.67 -25.22
C ASN A 86 16.07 25.95 -24.23
N VAL A 87 16.59 25.41 -23.12
CA VAL A 87 15.73 24.94 -22.03
C VAL A 87 15.02 26.15 -21.41
N SER A 88 13.70 26.12 -21.45
CA SER A 88 12.83 27.19 -20.96
C SER A 88 12.28 26.86 -19.58
N SER A 89 11.76 27.86 -18.87
CA SER A 89 11.03 27.65 -17.61
C SER A 89 9.82 26.72 -17.75
N MET A 90 9.24 26.61 -18.96
CA MET A 90 8.12 25.73 -19.23
C MET A 90 8.53 24.25 -19.20
N ASP A 91 9.74 23.93 -19.64
CA ASP A 91 10.27 22.56 -19.60
C ASP A 91 10.39 22.07 -18.15
N TYR A 92 10.97 22.90 -17.28
CA TYR A 92 11.03 22.64 -15.84
C TYR A 92 9.63 22.48 -15.21
N ALA A 93 8.67 23.33 -15.59
CA ALA A 93 7.32 23.26 -15.07
C ALA A 93 6.60 21.95 -15.47
N VAL A 94 6.74 21.52 -16.73
CA VAL A 94 6.12 20.28 -17.21
C VAL A 94 6.72 19.06 -16.52
N PHE A 95 8.06 18.98 -16.42
CA PHE A 95 8.70 17.89 -15.69
C PHE A 95 8.33 17.91 -14.21
N GLY A 96 8.33 19.09 -13.57
CA GLY A 96 7.96 19.23 -12.16
C GLY A 96 6.53 18.76 -11.88
N ILE A 97 5.55 19.15 -12.71
CA ILE A 97 4.17 18.68 -12.58
C ILE A 97 4.10 17.15 -12.76
N TYR A 98 4.80 16.60 -13.75
CA TYR A 98 4.83 15.16 -13.98
C TYR A 98 5.38 14.39 -12.77
N PHE A 99 6.55 14.78 -12.24
CA PHE A 99 7.17 14.11 -11.09
C PHE A 99 6.33 14.28 -9.83
N TRP A 100 5.77 15.46 -9.60
CA TRP A 100 4.88 15.72 -8.47
C TRP A 100 3.62 14.85 -8.50
N CYS A 101 2.97 14.73 -9.66
CA CYS A 101 1.82 13.85 -9.82
C CYS A 101 2.18 12.37 -9.61
N ALA A 102 3.33 11.94 -10.13
CA ALA A 102 3.82 10.58 -9.95
C ALA A 102 4.18 10.29 -8.49
N GLU A 103 4.82 11.23 -7.78
CA GLU A 103 5.15 11.09 -6.36
C GLU A 103 3.89 10.97 -5.50
N ILE A 104 2.91 11.85 -5.72
CA ILE A 104 1.61 11.76 -5.02
C ILE A 104 0.97 10.40 -5.27
N CYS A 105 0.99 9.90 -6.50
CA CYS A 105 0.43 8.58 -6.84
C CYS A 105 1.13 7.45 -6.06
N LEU A 106 2.47 7.47 -5.99
CA LEU A 106 3.25 6.48 -5.25
C LEU A 106 2.98 6.54 -3.75
N VAL A 107 2.94 7.73 -3.15
CA VAL A 107 2.62 7.92 -1.73
C VAL A 107 1.21 7.43 -1.41
N LEU A 108 0.23 7.82 -2.23
CA LEU A 108 -1.17 7.40 -2.08
C LEU A 108 -1.32 5.88 -2.21
N SER A 109 -0.63 5.25 -3.17
CA SER A 109 -0.62 3.79 -3.33
C SER A 109 0.02 3.08 -2.14
N ALA A 110 1.20 3.52 -1.70
CA ALA A 110 1.87 2.96 -0.53
C ALA A 110 1.01 3.06 0.73
N PHE A 111 0.37 4.22 0.93
CA PHE A 111 -0.53 4.46 2.04
C PHE A 111 -1.72 3.50 1.99
N TYR A 112 -2.38 3.36 0.84
CA TYR A 112 -3.48 2.42 0.64
C TYR A 112 -3.10 0.98 1.03
N HIS A 113 -2.02 0.44 0.44
CA HIS A 113 -1.58 -0.94 0.71
C HIS A 113 -1.17 -1.17 2.17
N LEU A 114 -0.72 -0.11 2.85
CA LEU A 114 -0.38 -0.16 4.27
C LEU A 114 -1.64 -0.15 5.15
N VAL A 115 -2.56 0.79 4.93
CA VAL A 115 -3.71 1.01 5.84
C VAL A 115 -4.94 0.17 5.55
N GLN A 116 -5.03 -0.51 4.40
CA GLN A 116 -6.27 -1.20 4.00
C GLN A 116 -6.76 -2.22 5.03
N SER A 117 -5.89 -2.87 5.82
CA SER A 117 -6.30 -3.83 6.86
C SER A 117 -6.90 -3.20 8.12
N HIS A 118 -6.90 -1.86 8.23
CA HIS A 118 -7.40 -1.14 9.40
C HIS A 118 -8.90 -1.37 9.60
N SER A 119 -9.73 -1.06 8.62
CA SER A 119 -11.17 -1.27 8.71
C SER A 119 -11.83 -1.20 7.33
N HIS A 120 -13.00 -1.83 7.20
CA HIS A 120 -13.77 -1.75 5.96
C HIS A 120 -14.08 -0.32 5.53
N ARG A 121 -14.30 0.60 6.47
CA ARG A 121 -14.54 2.02 6.16
C ARG A 121 -13.29 2.70 5.58
N VAL A 122 -12.10 2.37 6.08
CA VAL A 122 -10.84 2.91 5.56
C VAL A 122 -10.56 2.36 4.17
N GLU A 123 -10.84 1.07 3.97
CA GLU A 123 -10.70 0.40 2.68
C GLU A 123 -11.68 0.97 1.63
N GLN A 124 -12.97 1.17 1.98
CA GLN A 124 -13.98 1.79 1.11
C GLN A 124 -13.78 3.29 0.85
N PHE A 125 -13.04 4.00 1.69
CA PHE A 125 -12.70 5.40 1.44
C PHE A 125 -11.92 5.54 0.12
N TRP A 126 -11.20 4.49 -0.29
CA TRP A 126 -10.56 4.46 -1.59
C TRP A 126 -11.62 4.20 -2.68
N PRO A 127 -11.85 5.16 -3.61
CA PRO A 127 -13.01 5.15 -4.53
C PRO A 127 -13.14 3.89 -5.40
N TRP A 128 -12.05 3.14 -5.57
CA TRP A 128 -11.99 2.00 -6.46
C TRP A 128 -12.71 0.76 -5.90
N ASN A 129 -12.72 0.57 -4.58
CA ASN A 129 -13.23 -0.68 -4.00
C ASN A 129 -14.74 -0.66 -3.69
N GLY A 130 -15.35 0.52 -3.66
CA GLY A 130 -16.80 0.65 -3.48
C GLY A 130 -17.65 0.18 -4.67
N LEU A 131 -17.02 -0.19 -5.80
CA LEU A 131 -17.68 -0.52 -7.06
C LEU A 131 -17.60 -2.01 -7.44
N VAL A 132 -16.85 -2.82 -6.70
CA VAL A 132 -16.67 -4.25 -7.01
C VAL A 132 -17.62 -5.09 -6.16
N PRO A 133 -18.59 -5.80 -6.76
CA PRO A 133 -19.45 -6.72 -6.02
C PRO A 133 -18.63 -7.85 -5.38
N ASN A 134 -18.95 -8.20 -4.13
CA ASN A 134 -18.27 -9.24 -3.35
C ASN A 134 -18.26 -10.58 -4.12
N SER A 135 -17.08 -11.15 -4.35
CA SER A 135 -16.88 -12.38 -5.13
C SER A 135 -17.47 -13.64 -4.46
N ARG A 136 -17.77 -13.61 -3.16
CA ARG A 136 -18.55 -14.67 -2.48
C ARG A 136 -20.05 -14.64 -2.76
N ALA A 137 -20.60 -13.53 -3.25
CA ALA A 137 -22.01 -13.46 -3.64
C ALA A 137 -22.33 -14.29 -4.90
N PHE A 138 -21.30 -14.71 -5.64
CA PHE A 138 -21.41 -15.51 -6.86
C PHE A 138 -20.91 -16.96 -6.71
N GLY A 139 -20.62 -17.40 -5.48
CA GLY A 139 -20.09 -18.72 -5.17
C GLY A 139 -21.07 -19.60 -4.40
N THR A 140 -22.29 -19.75 -4.89
CA THR A 140 -23.17 -20.88 -4.54
C THR A 140 -23.44 -21.69 -5.80
N GLU A 141 -22.47 -22.49 -6.23
CA GLU A 141 -22.61 -23.83 -6.85
C GLU A 141 -21.34 -24.65 -6.58
#